data_AF-A0A7J6TSN2-F1
#
_entry.id   AF-A0A7J6TSN2-F1
#
_cell.length_a   1.000
_cell.length_b   1.000
_cell.length_c   1.000
_cell.angle_alpha   90.00
_cell.angle_beta   90.00
_cell.angle_gamma   90.00
#
_symmetry.space_group_name_H-M   'P 1'
#
loop_
_entity.id
_entity.type
_entity.pdbx_description
1 polymer ?
#
loop_
_entity_poly.entity_id
_entity_poly.type
_entity_poly.pdbx_seq_one_letter_code
_entity_poly.pdbx_strand_id
1 'polypeptide(L)'
;MTADLDAMFSALQNNYIPSIWEAVAYPSLKPLASWFEDMINRVEFFRDWVINDQPIAYWISAFYFPQGFLTAVLQAYSRFYMVPVDVLGFEFVVQDFDDPLNEVDEPPTEGCLVYGLYMDGCRWDYEEMVLGDQEPGVMYVNAPTIHFVPCKNYKIDPEQYSCPLYKTSVRAGTLSTTGHSTNFVLAIEMDTNKPKDHWVLRGAALLTMLND
;
A
#
# COMPACT_ATOMS: atom_id res chain seq x y z
N MET A 1 -2.73 32.53 24.45
CA MET A 1 -3.04 31.61 23.33
C MET A 1 -1.96 31.84 22.29
N THR A 2 -1.26 30.79 21.85
CA THR A 2 -0.22 30.92 20.83
C THR A 2 -0.86 30.82 19.44
N ALA A 3 -0.22 31.40 18.42
CA ALA A 3 -0.72 31.35 17.04
C ALA A 3 -0.95 29.90 16.57
N ASP A 4 -0.08 28.96 16.96
CA ASP A 4 -0.22 27.54 16.62
C ASP A 4 -1.45 26.90 17.28
N LEU A 5 -1.78 27.28 18.53
CA LEU A 5 -2.96 26.75 19.22
C LEU A 5 -4.25 27.36 18.66
N ASP A 6 -4.24 28.63 18.24
CA ASP A 6 -5.36 29.28 17.56
C ASP A 6 -5.64 28.65 16.18
N ALA A 7 -4.57 28.38 15.42
CA ALA A 7 -4.66 27.68 14.14
C ALA A 7 -5.16 26.24 14.33
N MET A 8 -4.64 25.53 15.32
CA MET A 8 -5.11 24.19 15.68
C MET A 8 -6.60 24.20 16.05
N PHE A 9 -7.04 25.11 16.91
CA PHE A 9 -8.45 25.22 17.29
C PHE A 9 -9.34 25.45 16.06
N SER A 10 -8.93 26.36 15.16
CA SER A 10 -9.63 26.63 13.91
C SER A 10 -9.68 25.39 12.99
N ALA A 11 -8.58 24.64 12.87
CA ALA A 11 -8.55 23.42 12.06
C ALA A 11 -9.50 22.35 12.62
N LEU A 12 -9.46 22.11 13.93
CA LEU A 12 -10.34 21.15 14.61
C LEU A 12 -11.82 21.50 14.43
N GLN A 13 -12.19 22.78 14.56
CA GLN A 13 -13.57 23.23 14.32
C GLN A 13 -14.06 23.00 12.88
N ASN A 14 -13.13 23.02 11.91
CA ASN A 14 -13.44 22.86 10.49
C ASN A 14 -13.18 21.43 9.97
N ASN A 15 -13.01 20.45 10.86
CA ASN A 15 -12.73 19.05 10.51
C ASN A 15 -11.45 18.85 9.67
N TYR A 16 -10.45 19.72 9.87
CA TYR A 16 -9.14 19.62 9.26
C TYR A 16 -8.08 19.14 10.26
N ILE A 17 -7.09 18.42 9.75
CA ILE A 17 -5.93 18.02 10.53
C ILE A 17 -5.09 19.28 10.82
N PRO A 18 -4.74 19.56 12.08
CA PRO A 18 -3.84 20.66 12.40
C PRO A 18 -2.48 20.52 11.70
N SER A 19 -1.95 21.60 11.12
CA SER A 19 -0.69 21.56 10.36
C SER A 19 0.51 21.09 11.19
N ILE A 20 0.51 21.35 12.51
CA ILE A 20 1.54 20.84 13.42
C ILE A 20 1.51 19.31 13.61
N TRP A 21 0.35 18.68 13.40
CA TRP A 21 0.22 17.22 13.41
C TRP A 21 0.58 16.67 12.03
N GLU A 22 0.06 17.27 10.97
CA GLU A 22 0.35 16.88 9.58
C GLU A 22 1.86 16.86 9.30
N ALA A 23 2.61 17.83 9.82
CA ALA A 23 4.07 17.93 9.65
C ALA A 23 4.85 16.70 10.17
N VAL A 24 4.27 15.91 11.07
CA VAL A 24 4.88 14.70 11.64
C VAL A 24 4.04 13.45 11.40
N ALA A 25 2.89 13.58 10.71
CA ALA A 25 2.00 12.49 10.39
C ALA A 25 2.40 11.79 9.08
N TYR A 26 1.76 10.65 8.83
CA TYR A 26 1.81 10.01 7.53
C TYR A 26 1.00 10.83 6.51
N PRO A 27 1.37 10.80 5.21
CA PRO A 27 0.61 11.48 4.17
C PRO A 27 -0.84 10.98 4.16
N SER A 28 -1.80 11.91 4.21
CA SER A 28 -3.24 11.61 4.21
C SER A 28 -4.01 12.75 3.56
N LEU A 29 -5.13 12.41 2.93
CA LEU A 29 -6.11 13.38 2.42
C LEU A 29 -7.43 13.30 3.20
N LYS A 30 -7.47 12.50 4.27
CA LYS A 30 -8.65 12.30 5.11
C LYS A 30 -9.01 13.56 5.91
N PRO A 31 -10.31 13.84 6.12
CA PRO A 31 -10.73 14.81 7.12
C PRO A 31 -10.33 14.34 8.52
N LEU A 32 -10.33 15.27 9.49
CA LEU A 32 -9.87 15.01 10.86
C LEU A 32 -10.51 13.77 11.49
N ALA A 33 -11.84 13.61 11.36
CA ALA A 33 -12.55 12.49 11.99
C ALA A 33 -12.03 11.13 11.50
N SER A 34 -12.04 10.90 10.19
CA SER A 34 -11.56 9.66 9.59
C SER A 34 -10.06 9.47 9.75
N TRP A 35 -9.28 10.57 9.71
CA TRP A 35 -7.84 10.52 9.99
C TRP A 35 -7.55 10.05 11.42
N PHE A 36 -8.32 10.50 12.39
CA PHE A 36 -8.14 10.12 13.79
C PHE A 36 -8.44 8.64 14.03
N GLU A 37 -9.51 8.11 13.41
CA GLU A 37 -9.82 6.68 13.42
C GLU A 37 -8.72 5.85 12.75
N ASP A 38 -8.28 6.26 11.56
CA ASP A 38 -7.17 5.63 10.84
C ASP A 38 -5.87 5.63 11.67
N MET A 39 -5.56 6.74 12.36
CA MET A 39 -4.41 6.84 13.26
C MET A 39 -4.52 5.85 14.44
N ILE A 40 -5.71 5.72 15.05
CA ILE A 40 -5.95 4.74 16.12
C ILE A 40 -5.71 3.32 15.59
N ASN A 41 -6.32 2.96 14.46
CA ASN A 41 -6.19 1.64 13.86
C ASN A 41 -4.72 1.29 13.55
N ARG A 42 -3.93 2.26 13.09
CA ARG A 42 -2.48 2.08 12.87
C ARG A 42 -1.73 1.78 14.16
N VAL A 43 -2.01 2.54 15.21
CA VAL A 43 -1.38 2.31 16.53
C VAL A 43 -1.79 0.95 17.09
N GLU A 44 -3.04 0.56 16.91
CA GLU A 44 -3.54 -0.75 17.32
C GLU A 44 -2.88 -1.89 16.55
N PHE A 45 -2.72 -1.77 15.23
CA PHE A 45 -2.00 -2.74 14.41
C PHE A 45 -0.57 -2.99 14.93
N PHE A 46 0.20 -1.93 15.17
CA PHE A 46 1.57 -2.09 15.70
C PHE A 46 1.60 -2.54 17.16
N ARG A 47 0.60 -2.14 17.97
CA ARG A 47 0.49 -2.61 19.36
C ARG A 47 0.21 -4.10 19.39
N ASP A 48 -0.70 -4.58 18.56
CA ASP A 48 -1.03 -5.99 18.44
C ASP A 48 0.19 -6.81 18.04
N TRP A 49 0.93 -6.37 17.01
CA TRP A 49 2.20 -6.99 16.61
C TRP A 49 3.20 -7.08 17.79
N VAL A 50 3.35 -6.02 18.58
CA VAL A 50 4.26 -6.05 19.75
C VAL A 50 3.83 -7.06 20.82
N ILE A 51 2.51 -7.29 20.99
CA ILE A 51 1.96 -8.15 22.04
C ILE A 51 1.89 -9.62 21.58
N ASN A 52 1.45 -9.84 20.34
CA ASN A 52 1.06 -11.14 19.79
C ASN A 52 2.05 -11.70 18.75
N ASP A 53 3.22 -11.06 18.61
CA ASP A 53 4.24 -11.37 17.60
C ASP A 53 3.76 -11.06 16.16
N GLN A 54 4.53 -11.48 15.17
CA GLN A 54 4.34 -11.15 13.77
C GLN A 54 2.92 -11.48 13.25
N PRO A 55 2.24 -10.53 12.55
CA PRO A 55 0.93 -10.81 11.97
C PRO A 55 1.03 -11.76 10.76
N ILE A 56 -0.06 -12.47 10.47
CA ILE A 56 -0.19 -13.37 9.31
C ILE A 56 -0.11 -12.59 7.98
N ALA A 57 -0.72 -11.40 7.97
CA ALA A 57 -0.70 -10.48 6.85
C ALA A 57 -0.50 -9.05 7.35
N TYR A 58 0.02 -8.18 6.48
CA TYR A 58 0.42 -6.84 6.83
C TYR A 58 -0.46 -5.81 6.14
N TRP A 59 -1.07 -4.93 6.93
CA TRP A 59 -1.71 -3.73 6.43
C TRP A 59 -0.61 -2.75 6.03
N ILE A 60 -0.12 -2.85 4.79
CA ILE A 60 1.04 -2.07 4.33
C ILE A 60 0.79 -0.57 4.45
N SER A 61 -0.49 -0.17 4.33
CA SER A 61 -0.93 1.20 4.47
C SER A 61 -0.67 1.73 5.87
N ALA A 62 -0.58 0.88 6.90
CA ALA A 62 -0.33 1.30 8.29
C ALA A 62 1.07 1.90 8.51
N PHE A 63 2.04 1.47 7.70
CA PHE A 63 3.42 1.90 7.82
C PHE A 63 3.61 3.35 7.39
N TYR A 64 4.32 4.12 8.20
CA TYR A 64 4.75 5.48 7.81
C TYR A 64 5.67 5.45 6.58
N PHE A 65 6.55 4.44 6.52
CA PHE A 65 7.50 4.22 5.44
C PHE A 65 7.46 2.75 4.97
N PRO A 66 6.51 2.39 4.07
CA PRO A 66 6.33 1.02 3.60
C PRO A 66 7.58 0.42 2.94
N GLN A 67 8.36 1.21 2.20
CA GLN A 67 9.56 0.73 1.54
C GLN A 67 10.62 0.22 2.53
N GLY A 68 10.67 0.80 3.74
CA GLY A 68 11.55 0.33 4.80
C GLY A 68 11.17 -1.06 5.29
N PHE A 69 9.87 -1.32 5.43
CA PHE A 69 9.35 -2.66 5.75
C PHE A 69 9.67 -3.67 4.64
N LEU A 70 9.39 -3.33 3.37
CA LEU A 70 9.70 -4.19 2.23
C LEU A 70 11.21 -4.51 2.13
N THR A 71 12.06 -3.52 2.39
CA THR A 71 13.51 -3.73 2.47
C THR A 71 13.88 -4.68 3.61
N ALA A 72 13.21 -4.58 4.77
CA ALA A 72 13.44 -5.49 5.89
C ALA A 72 13.05 -6.94 5.56
N VAL A 73 11.97 -7.14 4.81
CA VAL A 73 11.56 -8.47 4.30
C VAL A 73 12.65 -9.05 3.39
N LEU A 74 13.17 -8.28 2.43
CA LEU A 74 14.28 -8.71 1.58
C LEU A 74 15.55 -9.01 2.37
N GLN A 75 15.86 -8.20 3.39
CA GLN A 75 17.01 -8.43 4.27
C GLN A 75 16.85 -9.70 5.13
N ALA A 76 15.65 -9.99 5.63
CA ALA A 76 15.37 -11.22 6.37
C ALA A 76 15.59 -12.45 5.48
N TYR A 77 15.06 -12.42 4.26
CA TYR A 77 15.27 -13.47 3.26
C TYR A 77 16.76 -13.63 2.91
N SER A 78 17.46 -12.51 2.64
CA SER A 78 18.89 -12.46 2.35
C SER A 78 19.72 -13.16 3.43
N ARG A 79 19.43 -12.89 4.71
CA ARG A 79 20.14 -13.49 5.85
C ARG A 79 19.85 -14.99 6.00
N PHE A 80 18.60 -15.39 5.82
CA PHE A 80 18.19 -16.79 5.95
C PHE A 80 18.80 -17.66 4.85
N TYR A 81 18.74 -17.20 3.60
CA TYR A 81 19.23 -17.95 2.44
C TYR A 81 20.68 -17.67 2.05
N MET A 82 21.36 -16.76 2.76
CA MET A 82 22.73 -16.31 2.46
C MET A 82 22.89 -15.82 1.02
N VAL A 83 21.97 -14.95 0.59
CA VAL A 83 21.93 -14.37 -0.75
C VAL A 83 22.19 -12.87 -0.66
N PRO A 84 23.01 -12.28 -1.54
CA PRO A 84 23.18 -10.83 -1.57
C PRO A 84 21.85 -10.09 -1.76
N VAL A 85 21.58 -9.06 -0.96
CA VAL A 85 20.28 -8.34 -0.99
C VAL A 85 20.09 -7.52 -2.27
N ASP A 86 21.17 -7.12 -2.92
CA ASP A 86 21.21 -6.33 -4.15
C ASP A 86 20.69 -7.08 -5.39
N VAL A 87 20.65 -8.42 -5.33
CA VAL A 87 20.07 -9.25 -6.38
C VAL A 87 18.63 -9.68 -6.08
N LEU A 88 18.05 -9.23 -4.97
CA LEU A 88 16.69 -9.60 -4.58
C LEU A 88 15.67 -8.59 -5.07
N GLY A 89 14.51 -9.11 -5.48
CA GLY A 89 13.30 -8.36 -5.77
C GLY A 89 12.08 -9.09 -5.22
N PHE A 90 10.90 -8.60 -5.55
CA PHE A 90 9.64 -9.28 -5.25
C PHE A 90 9.00 -9.79 -6.53
N GLU A 91 8.56 -11.04 -6.49
CA GLU A 91 7.49 -11.54 -7.34
C GLU A 91 6.16 -11.32 -6.61
N PHE A 92 5.12 -10.95 -7.35
CA PHE A 92 3.81 -10.63 -6.80
C PHE A 92 2.81 -11.71 -7.20
N VAL A 93 2.22 -12.37 -6.21
CA VAL A 93 1.16 -13.37 -6.44
C VAL A 93 -0.14 -12.83 -5.89
N VAL A 94 -1.03 -12.43 -6.79
CA VAL A 94 -2.36 -11.94 -6.44
C VAL A 94 -3.22 -13.10 -5.95
N GLN A 95 -3.81 -12.95 -4.76
CA GLN A 95 -4.67 -13.97 -4.15
C GLN A 95 -6.12 -13.84 -4.64
N ASP A 96 -6.91 -14.89 -4.46
CA ASP A 96 -8.33 -14.95 -4.79
C ASP A 96 -9.25 -14.41 -3.68
N PHE A 97 -8.68 -13.71 -2.69
CA PHE A 97 -9.38 -13.05 -1.57
C PHE A 97 -8.77 -11.69 -1.24
N ASP A 98 -9.54 -10.79 -0.60
CA ASP A 98 -9.09 -9.47 -0.14
C ASP A 98 -8.94 -9.34 1.39
N ASP A 99 -9.41 -10.33 2.16
CA ASP A 99 -9.33 -10.33 3.63
C ASP A 99 -8.55 -11.54 4.18
N PRO A 100 -7.21 -11.43 4.27
CA PRO A 100 -6.38 -12.54 4.72
C PRO A 100 -6.60 -12.90 6.18
N LEU A 101 -7.14 -11.98 7.00
CA LEU A 101 -7.30 -12.21 8.44
C LEU A 101 -8.41 -13.22 8.75
N ASN A 102 -9.32 -13.44 7.80
CA ASN A 102 -10.40 -14.40 7.91
C ASN A 102 -10.23 -15.62 6.98
N GLU A 103 -9.35 -15.53 5.98
CA GLU A 103 -9.14 -16.56 4.93
C GLU A 103 -7.86 -17.38 5.16
N VAL A 104 -6.92 -16.89 5.98
CA VAL A 104 -5.58 -17.50 6.15
C VAL A 104 -5.29 -17.79 7.61
N ASP A 105 -5.02 -19.06 7.92
CA ASP A 105 -4.69 -19.51 9.28
C ASP A 105 -3.20 -19.36 9.64
N GLU A 106 -2.30 -19.43 8.66
CA GLU A 106 -0.84 -19.44 8.87
C GLU A 106 -0.13 -18.43 7.94
N PRO A 107 0.91 -17.73 8.43
CA PRO A 107 1.71 -16.84 7.60
C PRO A 107 2.42 -17.61 6.47
N PRO A 108 2.72 -16.95 5.33
CA PRO A 108 3.47 -17.60 4.27
C PRO A 108 4.88 -17.98 4.75
N THR A 109 5.40 -19.11 4.27
CA THR A 109 6.76 -19.59 4.57
C THR A 109 7.83 -18.55 4.23
N GLU A 110 7.61 -17.80 3.16
CA GLU A 110 8.52 -16.77 2.67
C GLU A 110 7.75 -15.51 2.31
N GLY A 111 8.40 -14.35 2.50
CA GLY A 111 7.82 -13.07 2.13
C GLY A 111 6.73 -12.61 3.08
N CYS A 112 5.74 -11.91 2.54
CA CYS A 112 4.62 -11.41 3.33
C CYS A 112 3.34 -11.26 2.50
N LEU A 113 2.19 -11.47 3.14
CA LEU A 113 0.89 -11.08 2.57
C LEU A 113 0.64 -9.60 2.86
N VAL A 114 0.19 -8.87 1.85
CA VAL A 114 -0.13 -7.45 1.92
C VAL A 114 -1.60 -7.24 1.59
N TYR A 115 -2.32 -6.51 2.46
CA TYR A 115 -3.75 -6.23 2.30
C TYR A 115 -4.09 -4.77 2.61
N GLY A 116 -5.36 -4.41 2.39
CA GLY A 116 -5.90 -3.07 2.67
C GLY A 116 -5.47 -2.01 1.64
N LEU A 117 -5.22 -2.45 0.41
CA LEU A 117 -4.98 -1.60 -0.75
C LEU A 117 -6.29 -1.37 -1.50
N TYR A 118 -6.35 -0.30 -2.28
CA TYR A 118 -7.47 0.05 -3.14
C TYR A 118 -7.03 0.14 -4.60
N MET A 119 -7.93 -0.15 -5.53
CA MET A 119 -7.71 -0.01 -6.97
C MET A 119 -8.47 1.22 -7.49
N ASP A 120 -7.80 1.99 -8.33
CA ASP A 120 -8.32 3.20 -8.97
C ASP A 120 -8.10 3.09 -10.49
N GLY A 121 -9.12 3.37 -11.29
CA GLY A 121 -9.10 3.22 -12.76
C GLY A 121 -9.13 1.76 -13.26
N CYS A 122 -9.21 0.79 -12.35
CA CYS A 122 -9.29 -0.65 -12.62
C CYS A 122 -9.95 -1.38 -11.45
N ARG A 123 -10.25 -2.67 -11.64
CA ARG A 123 -10.61 -3.62 -10.59
C ARG A 123 -9.84 -4.92 -10.78
N TRP A 124 -9.84 -5.78 -9.77
CA TRP A 124 -9.45 -7.16 -9.95
C TRP A 124 -10.66 -7.98 -10.37
N ASP A 125 -10.48 -8.86 -11.33
CA ASP A 125 -11.48 -9.86 -11.70
C ASP A 125 -11.10 -11.18 -11.03
N TYR A 126 -11.84 -11.56 -9.98
CA TYR A 126 -11.59 -12.81 -9.24
C TYR A 126 -11.98 -14.06 -10.02
N GLU A 127 -12.85 -13.95 -11.05
CA GLU A 127 -13.23 -15.11 -11.86
C GLU A 127 -12.13 -15.44 -12.87
N GLU A 128 -11.60 -14.43 -13.55
CA GLU A 128 -10.57 -14.59 -14.58
C GLU A 128 -9.14 -14.43 -14.03
N MET A 129 -8.98 -13.98 -12.78
CA MET A 129 -7.70 -13.70 -12.11
C MET A 129 -6.81 -12.73 -12.92
N VAL A 130 -7.41 -11.66 -13.43
CA VAL A 130 -6.74 -10.61 -14.20
C VAL A 130 -7.32 -9.23 -13.89
N LEU A 131 -6.63 -8.17 -14.31
CA LEU A 131 -7.16 -6.81 -14.27
C LEU A 131 -8.44 -6.67 -15.11
N GLY A 132 -9.48 -6.14 -14.47
CA GLY A 132 -10.78 -5.81 -15.06
C GLY A 132 -11.01 -4.31 -15.15
N ASP A 133 -11.92 -3.90 -16.05
CA ASP A 133 -12.38 -2.51 -16.10
C ASP A 133 -13.20 -2.18 -14.85
N GLN A 134 -13.00 -0.98 -14.31
CA GLN A 134 -13.79 -0.49 -13.20
C GLN A 134 -15.28 -0.33 -13.58
N GLU A 135 -16.17 -0.68 -12.66
CA GLU A 135 -17.61 -0.60 -12.87
C GLU A 135 -18.13 0.85 -12.90
N PRO A 136 -19.14 1.17 -13.73
CA PRO A 136 -19.70 2.50 -13.82
C PRO A 136 -20.20 3.02 -12.45
N GLY A 137 -19.71 4.19 -12.04
CA GLY A 137 -20.11 4.84 -10.79
C GLY A 137 -19.37 4.37 -9.54
N VAL A 138 -18.47 3.38 -9.67
CA VAL A 138 -17.60 2.93 -8.58
C VAL A 138 -16.25 3.64 -8.73
N MET A 139 -15.88 4.49 -7.77
CA MET A 139 -14.62 5.25 -7.84
C MET A 139 -13.40 4.44 -7.39
N TYR A 140 -13.57 3.58 -6.41
CA TYR A 140 -12.51 2.73 -5.85
C TYR A 140 -13.09 1.38 -5.48
N VAL A 141 -12.26 0.35 -5.53
CA VAL A 141 -12.56 -0.99 -5.01
C VAL A 141 -11.41 -1.48 -4.15
N ASN A 142 -11.66 -2.41 -3.23
CA ASN A 142 -10.58 -3.10 -2.54
C ASN A 142 -9.74 -3.87 -3.55
N ALA A 143 -8.43 -3.80 -3.38
CA ALA A 143 -7.52 -4.70 -4.09
C ALA A 143 -7.52 -6.07 -3.38
N PRO A 144 -7.29 -7.15 -4.13
CA PRO A 144 -7.00 -8.46 -3.54
C PRO A 144 -5.78 -8.39 -2.62
N THR A 145 -5.68 -9.36 -1.72
CA THR A 145 -4.44 -9.62 -1.00
C THR A 145 -3.35 -9.99 -1.99
N ILE A 146 -2.15 -9.46 -1.80
CA ILE A 146 -1.01 -9.74 -2.68
C ILE A 146 0.10 -10.35 -1.84
N HIS A 147 0.59 -11.51 -2.26
CA HIS A 147 1.76 -12.15 -1.66
C HIS A 147 3.03 -11.59 -2.32
N PHE A 148 3.86 -10.96 -1.50
CA PHE A 148 5.15 -10.41 -1.90
C PHE A 148 6.20 -11.49 -1.63
N VAL A 149 6.64 -12.19 -2.67
CA VAL A 149 7.58 -13.31 -2.58
C VAL A 149 9.00 -12.82 -2.93
N PRO A 150 9.96 -12.82 -2.00
CA PRO A 150 11.34 -12.48 -2.33
C PRO A 150 11.93 -13.49 -3.32
N CYS A 151 12.52 -13.00 -4.40
CA CYS A 151 13.15 -13.85 -5.41
C CYS A 151 14.47 -13.25 -5.93
N LYS A 152 15.32 -14.10 -6.51
CA LYS A 152 16.62 -13.68 -7.08
C LYS A 152 16.45 -13.23 -8.52
N ASN A 153 17.07 -12.10 -8.86
CA ASN A 153 17.10 -11.55 -10.22
C ASN A 153 15.69 -11.47 -10.83
N TYR A 154 14.73 -10.92 -10.07
CA TYR A 154 13.37 -10.72 -10.54
C TYR A 154 13.36 -10.06 -11.92
N LYS A 155 12.56 -10.61 -12.82
CA LYS A 155 12.36 -10.07 -14.16
C LYS A 155 10.88 -9.83 -14.35
N ILE A 156 10.55 -8.58 -14.65
CA ILE A 156 9.19 -8.16 -14.99
C ILE A 156 8.74 -8.95 -16.23
N ASP A 157 7.59 -9.60 -16.13
CA ASP A 157 6.96 -10.23 -17.28
C ASP A 157 6.50 -9.15 -18.29
N PRO A 158 6.94 -9.22 -19.55
CA PRO A 158 6.46 -8.33 -20.60
C PRO A 158 4.95 -8.37 -20.84
N GLU A 159 4.22 -9.38 -20.39
CA GLU A 159 2.76 -9.45 -20.53
C GLU A 159 2.01 -8.80 -19.34
N GLN A 160 2.62 -8.74 -18.16
CA GLN A 160 1.99 -8.16 -16.97
C GLN A 160 1.98 -6.63 -16.98
N TYR A 161 0.93 -6.02 -16.41
CA TYR A 161 0.89 -4.58 -16.18
C TYR A 161 1.60 -4.22 -14.89
N SER A 162 2.61 -3.35 -14.95
CA SER A 162 3.30 -2.83 -13.77
C SER A 162 2.45 -1.70 -13.16
N CYS A 163 1.57 -2.09 -12.23
CA CYS A 163 0.58 -1.22 -11.61
C CYS A 163 1.22 -0.38 -10.49
N PRO A 164 1.26 0.95 -10.59
CA PRO A 164 1.92 1.78 -9.59
C PRO A 164 1.10 1.85 -8.30
N LEU A 165 1.76 1.62 -7.15
CA LEU A 165 1.19 1.81 -5.81
C LEU A 165 1.59 3.19 -5.26
N TYR A 166 0.60 3.98 -4.86
CA TYR A 166 0.78 5.30 -4.24
C TYR A 166 0.23 5.35 -2.82
N LYS A 167 0.80 6.26 -2.00
CA LYS A 167 0.27 6.52 -0.66
C LYS A 167 -1.11 7.17 -0.73
N THR A 168 -1.27 8.20 -1.57
CA THR A 168 -2.52 8.97 -1.70
C THR A 168 -2.98 9.11 -3.15
N SER A 169 -4.28 9.35 -3.34
CA SER A 169 -4.95 9.54 -4.64
C SER A 169 -4.43 10.72 -5.47
N VAL A 170 -3.72 11.69 -4.86
CA VAL A 170 -3.10 12.81 -5.58
C VAL A 170 -1.93 12.33 -6.48
N ARG A 171 -1.32 11.17 -6.16
CA ARG A 171 -0.22 10.55 -6.93
C ARG A 171 0.97 11.48 -7.22
N ALA A 172 1.07 12.57 -6.48
CA ALA A 172 2.14 13.55 -6.56
C ALA A 172 2.81 13.68 -5.19
N GLY A 173 4.09 14.00 -5.20
CA GLY A 173 4.91 14.17 -4.00
C GLY A 173 6.18 14.93 -4.35
N THR A 174 6.97 15.25 -3.32
CA THR A 174 8.31 15.80 -3.50
C THR A 174 9.27 14.70 -3.95
N LEU A 175 10.30 15.06 -4.72
CA LEU A 175 11.36 14.12 -5.06
C LEU A 175 12.17 13.82 -3.78
N SER A 176 12.25 12.54 -3.44
CA SER A 176 13.16 12.05 -2.40
C SER A 176 14.61 12.04 -2.91
N THR A 177 15.56 11.77 -2.02
CA THR A 177 16.99 11.67 -2.36
C THR A 177 17.30 10.59 -3.40
N THR A 178 16.40 9.62 -3.59
CA THR A 178 16.51 8.57 -4.61
C THR A 178 15.88 8.96 -5.95
N GLY A 179 15.35 10.17 -6.08
CA GLY A 179 14.68 10.65 -7.30
C GLY A 179 13.24 10.15 -7.48
N HIS A 180 12.73 9.35 -6.54
CA HIS A 180 11.33 8.91 -6.54
C HIS A 180 10.44 9.86 -5.73
N SER A 181 9.20 10.02 -6.18
CA SER A 181 8.16 10.77 -5.44
C SER A 181 7.96 10.18 -4.04
N THR A 182 7.84 11.03 -3.02
CA THR A 182 7.50 10.62 -1.64
C THR A 182 6.15 9.92 -1.51
N ASN A 183 5.31 10.04 -2.55
CA ASN A 183 4.01 9.38 -2.66
C ASN A 183 4.08 8.02 -3.36
N PHE A 184 5.08 7.78 -4.21
CA PHE A 184 5.24 6.49 -4.89
C PHE A 184 5.83 5.45 -3.93
N VAL A 185 5.21 4.27 -3.85
CA VAL A 185 5.67 3.17 -2.99
C VAL A 185 6.54 2.19 -3.79
N LEU A 186 5.93 1.49 -4.74
CA LEU A 186 6.55 0.60 -5.71
C LEU A 186 5.57 0.35 -6.88
N ALA A 187 6.01 -0.36 -7.91
CA ALA A 187 5.09 -0.93 -8.88
C ALA A 187 4.88 -2.43 -8.57
N ILE A 188 3.66 -2.90 -8.78
CA ILE A 188 3.23 -4.27 -8.54
C ILE A 188 2.77 -4.84 -9.88
N GLU A 189 3.42 -5.90 -10.33
CA GLU A 189 3.06 -6.57 -11.57
C GLU A 189 1.75 -7.35 -11.38
N MET A 190 0.77 -7.05 -12.22
CA MET A 190 -0.56 -7.64 -12.18
C MET A 190 -0.91 -8.24 -13.53
N ASP A 191 -1.53 -9.42 -13.50
CA ASP A 191 -1.95 -10.12 -14.71
C ASP A 191 -3.06 -9.36 -15.44
N THR A 192 -3.03 -9.43 -16.77
CA THR A 192 -3.96 -8.71 -17.64
C THR A 192 -4.16 -9.46 -18.94
N ASN A 193 -5.40 -9.45 -19.45
CA ASN A 193 -5.72 -9.90 -20.81
C ASN A 193 -5.82 -8.74 -21.82
N LYS A 194 -5.53 -7.51 -21.39
CA LYS A 194 -5.50 -6.30 -22.22
C LYS A 194 -4.08 -5.76 -22.40
N PRO A 195 -3.79 -5.03 -23.50
CA PRO A 195 -2.51 -4.34 -23.67
C PRO A 195 -2.24 -3.35 -22.54
N LYS A 196 -0.98 -3.20 -22.12
CA LYS A 196 -0.58 -2.30 -21.02
C LYS A 196 -1.05 -0.86 -21.21
N ASP A 197 -1.01 -0.36 -22.44
CA ASP A 197 -1.45 0.99 -22.79
C ASP A 197 -2.90 1.26 -22.41
N HIS A 198 -3.77 0.23 -22.39
CA HIS A 198 -5.14 0.35 -21.90
C HIS A 198 -5.19 0.81 -20.45
N TRP A 199 -4.37 0.20 -19.58
CA TRP A 199 -4.31 0.52 -18.15
C TRP A 199 -3.59 1.83 -17.89
N VAL A 200 -2.54 2.14 -18.65
CA VAL A 200 -1.85 3.43 -18.60
C VAL A 200 -2.82 4.58 -18.94
N LEU A 201 -3.59 4.45 -20.02
CA LEU A 201 -4.56 5.47 -20.45
C LEU A 201 -5.72 5.64 -19.47
N ARG A 202 -6.10 4.57 -18.76
CA ARG A 202 -7.09 4.64 -17.67
C ARG A 202 -6.53 5.21 -16.38
N GLY A 203 -5.22 5.39 -16.28
CA GLY A 203 -4.57 5.74 -15.02
C GLY A 203 -4.77 4.67 -13.95
N ALA A 204 -4.74 3.39 -14.32
CA ALA A 204 -4.88 2.29 -13.39
C ALA A 204 -3.74 2.32 -12.35
N ALA A 205 -4.10 2.31 -11.06
CA ALA A 205 -3.13 2.34 -9.97
C ALA A 205 -3.69 1.66 -8.72
N LEU A 206 -2.78 1.32 -7.80
CA LEU A 206 -3.08 0.93 -6.44
C LEU A 206 -2.89 2.13 -5.50
N LEU A 207 -3.71 2.21 -4.46
CA LEU A 207 -3.66 3.25 -3.42
C LEU A 207 -3.59 2.60 -2.04
N THR A 208 -2.76 3.14 -1.14
CA THR A 208 -2.75 2.67 0.27
C THR A 208 -3.93 3.22 1.09
N MET A 209 -4.50 4.36 0.69
CA MET A 209 -5.65 4.94 1.39
C MET A 209 -6.50 5.81 0.47
N LEU A 210 -7.79 5.92 0.83
CA LEU A 210 -8.77 6.82 0.24
C LEU A 210 -8.89 8.14 1.04
N ASN A 211 -9.61 9.11 0.48
CA ASN A 211 -9.68 10.48 0.98
C ASN A 211 -10.75 10.70 2.06
N ASP A 212 -11.58 9.69 2.34
CA ASP A 212 -12.77 9.74 3.16
C ASP A 212 -12.68 8.87 4.42
#